data_AF-A0A9W6NSY8-F1
#
_entry.id   AF-A0A9W6NSY8-F1
#
_cell.length_a   1.000
_cell.length_b   1.000
_cell.length_c   1.000
_cell.angle_alpha   90.00
_cell.angle_beta   90.00
_cell.angle_gamma   90.00
#
_symmetry.space_group_name_H-M   'P 1'
#
loop_
_entity.id
_entity.type
_entity.pdbx_description
1 polymer ?
#
loop_
_entity_poly.entity_id
_entity_poly.type
_entity_poly.pdbx_seq_one_letter_code
_entity_poly.pdbx_strand_id
1 'polypeptide(L)'
;MRDVLSVVAGLAGVAAMAVAMHWLLNTGSCASGGPYLSRHACPPGTVPFTLVLVGGVLVWLAGIAISRNGLNGRGTGQWVWVAGFVGLGVAAILKSALQDSMPADARLGSYIMGGVFIPVGLGILVQRRSGRTAQPQSPGSPGRRLRRLHDNGVIDDAQYQRLRAVLTEPGTPDRLGVLERAIDDYAKGLLTAAEYEDRKRSATFTG
;
A
#
# COMPACT_ATOMS: atom_id res chain seq x y z
N MET A 1 19.82 -7.54 -12.13
CA MET A 1 20.63 -7.62 -10.89
C MET A 1 19.88 -7.07 -9.66
N ARG A 2 19.40 -5.81 -9.66
CA ARG A 2 18.64 -5.24 -8.52
C ARG A 2 17.44 -6.07 -8.07
N ASP A 3 16.63 -6.57 -9.01
CA ASP A 3 15.45 -7.37 -8.67
C ASP A 3 15.81 -8.71 -8.04
N VAL A 4 16.89 -9.35 -8.51
CA VAL A 4 17.43 -10.59 -7.92
C VAL A 4 17.94 -10.30 -6.50
N LEU A 5 18.70 -9.22 -6.32
CA LEU A 5 19.21 -8.81 -5.00
C LEU A 5 18.05 -8.53 -4.02
N SER A 6 17.01 -7.85 -4.49
CA SER A 6 15.79 -7.56 -3.73
C SER A 6 15.09 -8.85 -3.27
N VAL A 7 14.92 -9.82 -4.17
CA VAL A 7 14.30 -11.12 -3.84
C VAL A 7 15.17 -11.91 -2.87
N VAL A 8 16.46 -12.03 -3.15
CA VAL A 8 17.39 -12.80 -2.31
C VAL A 8 17.48 -12.20 -0.90
N ALA A 9 17.71 -10.89 -0.79
CA ALA A 9 17.75 -10.20 0.50
C ALA A 9 16.39 -10.32 1.22
N GLY A 10 15.30 -10.05 0.50
CA GLY A 10 13.95 -10.16 1.02
C GLY A 10 13.65 -11.54 1.61
N LEU A 11 13.89 -12.60 0.85
CA LEU A 11 13.65 -13.97 1.28
C LEU A 11 14.61 -14.42 2.39
N ALA A 12 15.87 -13.98 2.37
CA ALA A 12 16.81 -14.24 3.45
C ALA A 12 16.32 -13.62 4.78
N GLY A 13 15.80 -12.39 4.72
CA GLY A 13 15.17 -11.74 5.88
C GLY A 13 13.98 -12.54 6.42
N VAL A 14 13.07 -12.96 5.53
CA VAL A 14 11.90 -13.79 5.89
C VAL A 14 12.32 -15.13 6.51
N ALA A 15 13.34 -15.79 5.95
CA ALA A 15 13.86 -17.05 6.48
C ALA A 15 14.47 -16.85 7.89
N ALA A 16 15.26 -15.80 8.08
CA ALA A 16 15.83 -15.45 9.39
C ALA A 16 14.73 -15.18 10.43
N MET A 17 13.69 -14.42 10.05
CA MET A 17 12.52 -14.19 10.90
C MET A 17 11.80 -15.50 11.25
N ALA A 18 11.60 -16.40 10.27
CA ALA A 18 10.92 -17.67 10.49
C ALA A 18 11.69 -18.57 11.47
N VAL A 19 13.02 -18.64 11.34
CA VAL A 19 13.89 -19.38 12.27
C VAL A 19 13.83 -18.80 13.68
N ALA A 20 13.95 -17.48 13.81
CA ALA A 20 13.87 -16.81 15.10
C ALA A 20 12.50 -17.00 15.76
N MET A 21 11.42 -16.83 14.98
CA MET A 21 10.06 -17.05 15.45
C MET A 21 9.84 -18.51 15.87
N HIS A 22 10.36 -19.47 15.11
CA HIS A 22 10.26 -20.89 15.45
C HIS A 22 10.88 -21.17 16.82
N TRP A 23 12.07 -20.62 17.10
CA TRP A 23 12.78 -20.80 18.36
C TRP A 23 12.08 -20.07 19.53
N LEU A 24 11.65 -18.82 19.31
CA LEU A 24 10.95 -18.02 20.31
C LEU A 24 9.59 -18.63 20.69
N LEU A 25 8.84 -19.17 19.72
CA LEU A 25 7.56 -19.84 20.00
C LEU A 25 7.74 -21.15 20.78
N ASN A 26 8.84 -21.89 20.55
CA ASN A 26 9.14 -23.08 21.34
C ASN A 26 9.56 -22.73 22.78
N THR A 27 10.10 -21.54 22.99
CA THR A 27 10.51 -21.05 24.32
C THR A 27 9.30 -20.67 25.19
N GLY A 28 8.20 -20.24 24.55
CA GLY A 28 7.00 -19.79 25.25
C GLY A 28 7.14 -18.40 25.86
N SER A 29 6.21 -18.05 26.74
CA SER A 29 6.11 -16.76 27.42
C SER A 29 7.10 -16.67 28.59
N CYS A 30 8.33 -16.24 28.32
CA CYS A 30 9.32 -15.91 29.35
C CYS A 30 9.44 -14.39 29.54
N ALA A 31 9.81 -13.96 30.75
CA ALA A 31 10.13 -12.56 31.02
C ALA A 31 11.32 -12.49 31.98
N SER A 32 12.23 -11.54 31.76
CA SER A 32 13.34 -11.26 32.67
C SER A 32 13.18 -9.83 33.19
N GLY A 33 12.85 -9.67 34.48
CA GLY A 33 12.99 -8.38 35.17
C GLY A 33 11.72 -7.59 35.53
N GLY A 34 10.56 -8.22 35.73
CA GLY A 34 9.35 -7.53 36.24
C GLY A 34 8.91 -8.01 37.63
N PRO A 35 8.26 -7.16 38.47
CA PRO A 35 7.70 -7.56 39.77
C PRO A 35 6.50 -8.52 39.65
N TYR A 36 5.98 -8.72 38.43
CA TYR A 36 4.90 -9.67 38.15
C TYR A 36 5.48 -11.06 37.88
N LEU A 37 5.47 -11.90 38.92
CA LEU A 37 5.97 -13.28 39.04
C LEU A 37 5.31 -14.35 38.13
N SER A 38 4.59 -13.95 37.07
CA SER A 38 3.79 -14.90 36.27
C SER A 38 4.53 -15.55 35.11
N ARG A 39 5.86 -15.36 34.96
CA ARG A 39 6.62 -15.97 33.84
C ARG A 39 7.97 -16.50 34.27
N HIS A 40 8.32 -17.68 33.74
CA HIS A 40 9.60 -18.34 33.95
C HIS A 40 10.77 -17.48 33.42
N ALA A 41 11.95 -17.65 34.02
CA ALA A 41 13.18 -17.04 33.54
C ALA A 41 13.45 -17.48 32.09
N CYS A 42 13.84 -16.55 31.22
CA CYS A 42 14.13 -16.87 29.84
C CYS A 42 15.35 -17.79 29.73
N PRO A 43 15.29 -18.86 28.91
CA PRO A 43 16.45 -19.71 28.69
C PRO A 43 17.58 -18.92 28.03
N PRO A 44 18.83 -19.36 28.21
CA PRO A 44 19.96 -18.77 27.51
C PRO A 44 19.75 -18.87 25.99
N GLY A 45 20.00 -17.76 25.27
CA GLY A 45 19.82 -17.68 23.82
C GLY A 45 18.60 -16.89 23.35
N THR A 46 17.71 -16.44 24.23
CA THR A 46 16.55 -15.62 23.79
C THR A 46 16.98 -14.32 23.13
N VAL A 47 17.97 -13.62 23.70
CA VAL A 47 18.47 -12.35 23.18
C VAL A 47 18.97 -12.43 21.73
N PRO A 48 19.87 -13.36 21.34
CA PRO A 48 20.33 -13.44 19.96
C PRO A 48 19.19 -13.77 19.00
N PHE A 49 18.22 -14.63 19.36
CA PHE A 49 17.08 -14.89 18.47
C PHE A 49 16.14 -13.68 18.35
N THR A 50 15.95 -12.89 19.40
CA THR A 50 15.25 -11.59 19.28
C THR A 50 15.98 -10.65 18.34
N LEU A 51 17.31 -10.56 18.41
CA LEU A 51 18.11 -9.75 17.49
C LEU A 51 18.03 -10.27 16.05
N VAL A 52 18.05 -11.58 15.84
CA VAL A 52 17.86 -12.20 14.51
C VAL A 52 16.47 -11.88 13.96
N LEU A 53 15.44 -11.89 14.81
CA LEU A 53 14.09 -11.50 14.39
C LEU A 53 14.06 -10.04 13.91
N VAL A 54 14.61 -9.11 14.70
CA VAL A 54 14.67 -7.67 14.35
C VAL A 54 15.52 -7.45 13.11
N GLY A 55 16.71 -8.06 13.04
CA GLY A 55 17.59 -7.99 11.87
C GLY A 55 16.94 -8.56 10.62
N GLY A 56 16.23 -9.68 10.75
CA GLY A 56 15.46 -10.28 9.66
C GLY A 56 14.38 -9.36 9.11
N VAL A 57 13.65 -8.63 9.99
CA VAL A 57 12.69 -7.61 9.58
C VAL A 57 13.38 -6.50 8.78
N LEU A 58 14.50 -5.98 9.26
CA LEU A 58 15.23 -4.90 8.58
C LEU A 58 15.75 -5.34 7.21
N VAL A 59 16.31 -6.54 7.11
CA VAL A 59 16.80 -7.13 5.86
C VAL A 59 15.65 -7.37 4.88
N TRP A 60 14.51 -7.84 5.37
CA TRP A 60 13.31 -8.03 4.55
C TRP A 60 12.78 -6.69 4.00
N LEU A 61 12.68 -5.67 4.85
CA LEU A 61 12.29 -4.30 4.44
C LEU A 61 13.29 -3.70 3.45
N ALA A 62 14.60 -3.90 3.65
CA ALA A 62 15.62 -3.50 2.70
C ALA A 62 15.44 -4.21 1.35
N GLY A 63 15.12 -5.51 1.35
CA GLY A 63 14.78 -6.27 0.15
C GLY A 63 13.63 -5.64 -0.62
N ILE A 64 12.58 -5.17 0.07
CA ILE A 64 11.45 -4.46 -0.56
C ILE A 64 11.90 -3.10 -1.12
N ALA A 65 12.67 -2.33 -0.36
CA ALA A 65 13.14 -0.99 -0.75
C ALA A 65 14.07 -1.02 -1.98
N ILE A 66 14.87 -2.09 -2.13
CA ILE A 66 15.76 -2.30 -3.28
C ILE A 66 14.98 -2.63 -4.57
N SER A 67 13.74 -3.12 -4.45
CA SER A 67 12.94 -3.53 -5.60
C SER A 67 12.60 -2.37 -6.54
N ARG A 68 12.63 -2.63 -7.85
CA ARG A 68 12.10 -1.68 -8.83
C ARG A 68 10.60 -1.47 -8.60
N ASN A 69 10.21 -0.22 -8.35
CA ASN A 69 8.85 0.23 -8.01
C ASN A 69 8.34 -0.20 -6.62
N GLY A 70 9.20 -0.73 -5.73
CA GLY A 70 8.86 -1.05 -4.35
C GLY A 70 7.53 -1.79 -4.19
N LEU A 71 6.64 -1.25 -3.34
CA LEU A 71 5.26 -1.73 -3.15
C LEU A 71 4.25 -1.14 -4.15
N ASN A 72 4.63 -0.09 -4.89
CA ASN A 72 3.72 0.70 -5.72
C ASN A 72 3.56 0.15 -7.16
N GLY A 73 4.42 -0.78 -7.60
CA GLY A 73 4.43 -1.30 -8.97
C GLY A 73 4.33 -2.83 -9.11
N ARG A 74 4.38 -3.36 -10.35
CA ARG A 74 4.49 -4.81 -10.61
C ARG A 74 5.95 -5.24 -10.43
N GLY A 75 6.46 -5.06 -9.21
CA GLY A 75 7.85 -5.30 -8.87
C GLY A 75 8.04 -6.54 -8.00
N THR A 76 9.29 -6.94 -7.82
CA THR A 76 9.67 -8.02 -6.90
C THR A 76 9.32 -7.70 -5.44
N GLY A 77 9.23 -6.43 -5.06
CA GLY A 77 8.90 -5.98 -3.71
C GLY A 77 7.51 -6.42 -3.28
N GLN A 78 6.56 -6.51 -4.22
CA GLN A 78 5.23 -7.06 -3.95
C GLN A 78 5.31 -8.55 -3.59
N TRP A 79 6.11 -9.33 -4.32
CA TRP A 79 6.29 -10.75 -4.02
C TRP A 79 7.02 -10.96 -2.70
N VAL A 80 8.03 -10.15 -2.41
CA VAL A 80 8.75 -10.18 -1.12
C VAL A 80 7.82 -9.80 0.04
N TRP A 81 6.94 -8.80 -0.13
CA TRP A 81 5.92 -8.44 0.86
C TRP A 81 4.96 -9.60 1.15
N VAL A 82 4.39 -10.18 0.08
CA VAL A 82 3.47 -11.32 0.18
C VAL A 82 4.17 -12.51 0.83
N ALA A 83 5.40 -12.83 0.40
CA ALA A 83 6.19 -13.91 0.97
C ALA A 83 6.46 -13.70 2.48
N GLY A 84 6.74 -12.48 2.90
CA GLY A 84 6.91 -12.16 4.32
C GLY A 84 5.63 -12.33 5.11
N PHE A 85 4.58 -11.58 4.78
CA PHE A 85 3.34 -11.59 5.55
C PHE A 85 2.56 -12.91 5.43
N VAL A 86 2.26 -13.33 4.20
CA VAL A 86 1.48 -14.57 3.99
C VAL A 86 2.32 -15.78 4.36
N GLY A 87 3.60 -15.81 3.98
CA GLY A 87 4.48 -16.93 4.30
C GLY A 87 4.67 -17.11 5.81
N LEU A 88 4.98 -16.04 6.56
CA LEU A 88 5.10 -16.13 8.02
C LEU A 88 3.77 -16.45 8.70
N GLY A 89 2.66 -15.86 8.24
CA GLY A 89 1.33 -16.14 8.79
C GLY A 89 0.90 -17.59 8.59
N VAL A 90 1.08 -18.13 7.38
CA VAL A 90 0.79 -19.54 7.07
C VAL A 90 1.71 -20.47 7.84
N ALA A 91 3.02 -20.16 7.92
CA ALA A 91 3.97 -20.95 8.70
C ALA A 91 3.60 -20.99 10.19
N ALA A 92 3.16 -19.87 10.77
CA ALA A 92 2.70 -19.82 12.16
C ALA A 92 1.47 -20.72 12.39
N ILE A 93 0.47 -20.65 11.51
CA ILE A 93 -0.75 -21.48 11.60
C ILE A 93 -0.39 -22.97 11.45
N LEU A 94 0.39 -23.32 10.42
CA LEU A 94 0.83 -24.69 10.16
C LEU A 94 1.61 -25.25 11.34
N LYS A 95 2.55 -24.47 11.90
CA LYS A 95 3.31 -24.88 13.08
C LYS A 95 2.37 -25.23 14.23
N SER A 96 1.36 -24.39 14.52
CA SER A 96 0.39 -24.68 15.59
C SER A 96 -0.55 -25.83 15.31
N ALA A 97 -0.90 -26.06 14.05
CA ALA A 97 -1.77 -27.15 13.65
C ALA A 97 -1.05 -28.51 13.64
N LEU A 98 0.27 -28.52 13.37
CA LEU A 98 1.06 -29.75 13.24
C LEU A 98 1.83 -30.14 14.51
N GLN A 99 2.04 -29.20 15.46
CA GLN A 99 2.69 -29.51 16.73
C GLN A 99 1.67 -29.53 17.88
N ASP A 100 1.42 -30.73 18.40
CA ASP A 100 0.52 -30.95 19.55
C ASP A 100 1.13 -30.56 20.89
N SER A 101 2.47 -30.50 20.98
CA SER A 101 3.19 -30.19 22.22
C SER A 101 3.34 -28.69 22.52
N MET A 102 2.66 -27.81 21.78
CA MET A 102 2.80 -26.37 21.97
C MET A 102 1.99 -25.86 23.19
N PRO A 103 2.56 -24.98 24.03
CA PRO A 103 1.80 -24.33 25.11
C PRO A 103 0.56 -23.60 24.56
N ALA A 104 -0.54 -23.61 25.32
CA ALA A 104 -1.82 -23.02 24.90
C ALA A 104 -1.67 -21.53 24.50
N ASP A 105 -0.86 -20.76 25.23
CA ASP A 105 -0.59 -19.35 24.95
C ASP A 105 0.14 -19.15 23.61
N ALA A 106 1.10 -20.02 23.29
CA ALA A 106 1.86 -19.95 22.03
C ALA A 106 0.97 -20.32 20.83
N ARG A 107 0.08 -21.31 21.02
CA ARG A 107 -0.90 -21.72 20.01
C ARG A 107 -1.94 -20.63 19.75
N LEU A 108 -2.42 -19.93 20.78
CA LEU A 108 -3.30 -18.77 20.59
C LEU A 108 -2.56 -17.63 19.85
N GLY A 109 -1.33 -17.35 20.26
CA GLY A 109 -0.48 -16.32 19.64
C GLY A 109 -0.22 -16.57 18.16
N SER A 110 0.01 -17.83 17.74
CA SER A 110 0.22 -18.17 16.33
C SER A 110 -1.04 -17.98 15.48
N TYR A 111 -2.23 -18.29 16.01
CA TYR A 111 -3.49 -18.04 15.31
C TYR A 111 -3.78 -16.54 15.16
N ILE A 112 -3.55 -15.74 16.20
CA ILE A 112 -3.70 -14.27 16.13
C ILE A 112 -2.73 -13.71 15.07
N MET A 113 -1.46 -14.11 15.13
CA MET A 113 -0.46 -13.68 14.15
C MET A 113 -0.85 -14.06 12.72
N GLY A 114 -1.22 -15.32 12.49
CA GLY A 114 -1.68 -15.78 11.17
C GLY A 114 -2.91 -15.02 10.67
N GLY A 115 -3.89 -14.81 11.55
CA GLY A 115 -5.12 -14.08 11.27
C GLY A 115 -4.91 -12.61 10.90
N VAL A 116 -3.87 -11.96 11.43
CA VAL A 116 -3.52 -10.56 11.09
C VAL A 116 -2.59 -10.50 9.88
N PHE A 117 -1.57 -11.35 9.82
CA PHE A 117 -0.53 -11.28 8.79
C PHE A 117 -1.06 -11.64 7.41
N ILE A 118 -1.91 -12.66 7.29
CA ILE A 118 -2.43 -13.11 5.99
C ILE A 118 -3.25 -12.00 5.31
N PRO A 119 -4.24 -11.36 5.96
CA PRO A 119 -4.96 -10.23 5.37
C PRO A 119 -4.05 -9.06 4.99
N VAL A 120 -3.05 -8.71 5.82
CA VAL A 120 -2.12 -7.61 5.51
C VAL A 120 -1.26 -7.93 4.28
N GLY A 121 -0.79 -9.18 4.17
CA GLY A 121 -0.04 -9.63 2.99
C GLY A 121 -0.88 -9.65 1.72
N LEU A 122 -2.12 -10.10 1.80
CA LEU A 122 -3.05 -10.15 0.67
C LEU A 122 -3.65 -8.79 0.33
N GLY A 123 -3.69 -7.84 1.27
CA GLY A 123 -4.29 -6.52 1.09
C GLY A 123 -3.72 -5.75 -0.10
N ILE A 124 -2.41 -5.83 -0.33
CA ILE A 124 -1.74 -5.22 -1.50
C ILE A 124 -2.18 -5.88 -2.83
N LEU A 125 -2.50 -7.18 -2.83
CA LEU A 125 -3.02 -7.85 -4.02
C LEU A 125 -4.47 -7.42 -4.31
N VAL A 126 -5.28 -7.25 -3.26
CA VAL A 126 -6.70 -6.85 -3.35
C VAL A 126 -6.84 -5.37 -3.72
N GLN A 127 -6.11 -4.46 -3.07
CA GLN A 127 -6.10 -3.02 -3.37
C GLN A 127 -5.81 -2.77 -4.85
N ARG A 128 -5.01 -3.65 -5.47
CA ARG A 128 -4.67 -3.56 -6.89
C ARG A 128 -5.72 -4.16 -7.83
N ARG A 129 -6.48 -5.18 -7.40
CA ARG A 129 -7.69 -5.61 -8.13
C ARG A 129 -8.73 -4.50 -8.10
N SER A 130 -8.94 -3.87 -6.95
CA SER A 130 -9.87 -2.73 -6.79
C SER A 130 -9.39 -1.47 -7.54
N GLY A 131 -8.07 -1.25 -7.63
CA GLY A 131 -7.48 -0.21 -8.47
C GLY A 131 -7.53 -0.49 -9.97
N ARG A 132 -7.87 -1.71 -10.39
CA ARG A 132 -8.27 -2.04 -11.78
C ARG A 132 -9.76 -1.82 -12.04
N THR A 133 -10.56 -1.80 -10.98
CA THR A 133 -11.94 -1.28 -11.00
C THR A 133 -11.99 0.24 -10.84
N ALA A 134 -10.88 0.88 -10.48
CA ALA A 134 -10.65 2.30 -10.74
C ALA A 134 -10.36 2.49 -12.25
N GLN A 135 -11.44 2.33 -13.02
CA GLN A 135 -11.75 3.11 -14.21
C GLN A 135 -10.68 3.05 -15.32
N PRO A 136 -10.85 2.25 -16.40
CA PRO A 136 -10.72 2.88 -17.71
C PRO A 136 -11.49 4.19 -17.61
N GLN A 137 -10.88 5.32 -17.95
CA GLN A 137 -11.54 6.62 -18.04
C GLN A 137 -12.73 6.51 -19.01
N SER A 138 -13.80 5.85 -18.58
CA SER A 138 -15.10 5.99 -19.17
C SER A 138 -15.42 7.44 -18.85
N PRO A 139 -15.52 8.30 -19.87
CA PRO A 139 -15.65 9.73 -19.71
C PRO A 139 -16.78 9.95 -18.71
N GLY A 140 -16.43 10.27 -17.46
CA GLY A 140 -17.44 10.57 -16.45
C GLY A 140 -18.34 11.62 -17.06
N SER A 141 -19.65 11.44 -16.92
CA SER A 141 -20.62 12.36 -17.54
C SER A 141 -20.13 13.79 -17.33
N PRO A 142 -20.07 14.65 -18.38
CA PRO A 142 -19.41 15.96 -18.32
C PRO A 142 -19.77 16.76 -17.06
N GLY A 143 -21.00 16.63 -16.56
CA GLY A 143 -21.44 17.22 -15.29
C GLY A 143 -20.69 16.77 -14.03
N ARG A 144 -20.29 15.49 -13.89
CA ARG A 144 -19.49 15.03 -12.74
C ARG A 144 -18.07 15.57 -12.75
N ARG A 145 -17.49 15.77 -13.93
CA ARG A 145 -16.16 16.38 -14.08
C ARG A 145 -16.21 17.88 -13.75
N LEU A 146 -17.21 18.57 -14.30
CA LEU A 146 -17.43 19.99 -14.02
C LEU A 146 -17.65 20.25 -12.52
N ARG A 147 -18.44 19.41 -11.85
CA ARG A 147 -18.69 19.54 -10.39
C ARG A 147 -17.42 19.41 -9.57
N ARG A 148 -16.51 18.49 -9.93
CA ARG A 148 -15.22 18.35 -9.23
C ARG A 148 -14.31 19.55 -9.40
N LEU A 149 -14.32 20.20 -10.56
CA LEU A 149 -13.55 21.44 -10.77
C LEU A 149 -14.06 22.58 -9.89
N HIS A 150 -15.38 22.65 -9.71
CA HIS A 150 -16.03 23.61 -8.82
C HIS A 150 -15.76 23.32 -7.34
N ASP A 151 -15.95 22.07 -6.91
CA ASP A 151 -15.70 21.64 -5.52
C ASP A 151 -14.22 21.86 -5.10
N ASN A 152 -13.28 21.79 -6.06
CA ASN A 152 -11.85 22.03 -5.84
C ASN A 152 -11.45 23.52 -5.94
N GLY A 153 -12.40 24.44 -6.16
CA GLY A 153 -12.15 25.87 -6.27
C GLY A 153 -11.40 26.32 -7.53
N VAL A 154 -11.34 25.47 -8.56
CA VAL A 154 -10.64 25.78 -9.83
C VAL A 154 -11.49 26.72 -10.71
N ILE A 155 -12.81 26.55 -10.63
CA ILE A 155 -13.81 27.40 -11.28
C ILE A 155 -14.78 27.96 -10.25
N ASP A 156 -15.21 29.19 -10.44
CA ASP A 156 -16.21 29.84 -9.58
C ASP A 156 -17.65 29.39 -9.91
N ASP A 157 -18.61 29.79 -9.07
CA ASP A 157 -20.03 29.48 -9.25
C ASP A 157 -20.58 29.96 -10.61
N ALA A 158 -20.14 31.14 -11.07
CA ALA A 158 -20.61 31.75 -12.31
C ALA A 158 -20.07 31.02 -13.55
N GLN A 159 -18.83 30.53 -13.49
CA GLN A 159 -18.18 29.70 -14.50
C GLN A 159 -18.81 28.31 -14.54
N TYR A 160 -19.12 27.73 -13.38
CA TYR A 160 -19.80 26.45 -13.27
C TYR A 160 -21.17 26.46 -13.96
N GLN A 161 -22.03 27.45 -13.66
CA GLN A 161 -23.37 27.53 -14.27
C GLN A 161 -23.31 27.71 -15.79
N ARG A 162 -22.36 28.51 -16.30
CA ARG A 162 -22.16 28.70 -17.74
C ARG A 162 -21.73 27.42 -18.44
N LEU A 163 -20.69 26.75 -17.92
CA LEU A 163 -20.20 25.49 -18.49
C LEU A 163 -21.28 24.40 -18.42
N ARG A 164 -22.12 24.40 -17.39
CA ARG A 164 -23.24 23.46 -17.27
C ARG A 164 -24.30 23.67 -18.36
N ALA A 165 -24.63 24.92 -18.68
CA ALA A 165 -25.58 25.24 -19.76
C ALA A 165 -25.05 24.76 -21.12
N VAL A 166 -23.78 25.07 -21.41
CA VAL A 166 -23.09 24.71 -22.67
C VAL A 166 -22.94 23.20 -22.86
N LEU A 167 -22.75 22.44 -21.77
CA LEU A 167 -22.67 20.98 -21.80
C LEU A 167 -24.03 20.28 -21.98
N THR A 168 -25.14 21.00 -21.84
CA THR A 168 -26.49 20.46 -22.04
C THR A 168 -26.91 20.52 -23.51
N GLU A 169 -26.24 21.36 -24.31
CA GLU A 169 -26.49 21.47 -25.75
C GLU A 169 -25.88 20.28 -26.51
N PRO A 170 -26.65 19.58 -27.36
CA PRO A 170 -26.12 18.49 -28.18
C PRO A 170 -25.24 19.03 -29.32
N GLY A 171 -24.03 18.49 -29.47
CA GLY A 171 -23.10 18.83 -30.56
C GLY A 171 -22.04 19.87 -30.21
N THR A 172 -21.97 20.30 -28.96
CA THR A 172 -20.98 21.30 -28.52
C THR A 172 -19.55 20.74 -28.58
N PRO A 173 -18.56 21.49 -29.10
CA PRO A 173 -17.15 21.09 -29.03
C PRO A 173 -16.72 20.83 -27.58
N ASP A 174 -15.76 19.92 -27.38
CA ASP A 174 -15.25 19.47 -26.08
C ASP A 174 -14.47 20.56 -25.32
N ARG A 175 -15.18 21.62 -24.91
CA ARG A 175 -14.65 22.75 -24.15
C ARG A 175 -14.14 22.32 -22.78
N LEU A 176 -14.76 21.30 -22.20
CA LEU A 176 -14.32 20.71 -20.94
C LEU A 176 -12.93 20.07 -21.11
N GLY A 177 -12.70 19.33 -22.20
CA GLY A 177 -11.39 18.77 -22.51
C GLY A 177 -10.30 19.81 -22.80
N VAL A 178 -10.66 21.00 -23.29
CA VAL A 178 -9.73 22.14 -23.45
C VAL A 178 -9.33 22.71 -22.08
N LEU A 179 -10.30 22.89 -21.18
CA LEU A 179 -10.04 23.38 -19.83
C LEU A 179 -9.20 22.38 -19.01
N GLU A 180 -9.51 21.09 -19.09
CA GLU A 180 -8.74 20.02 -18.42
C GLU A 180 -7.28 19.98 -18.90
N ARG A 181 -7.04 20.13 -20.22
CA ARG A 181 -5.69 20.25 -20.77
C ARG A 181 -4.95 21.49 -20.29
N ALA A 182 -5.61 22.64 -20.22
CA ALA A 182 -4.99 23.86 -19.72
C ALA A 182 -4.58 23.74 -18.24
N ILE A 183 -5.39 23.06 -17.41
CA ILE A 183 -5.05 22.79 -16.00
C ILE A 183 -3.84 21.86 -15.90
N ASP A 184 -3.80 20.79 -16.69
CA ASP A 184 -2.70 19.82 -16.68
C ASP A 184 -1.38 20.44 -17.19
N ASP A 185 -1.44 21.27 -18.23
CA ASP A 185 -0.30 22.03 -18.75
C ASP A 185 0.24 23.04 -17.72
N TYR A 186 -0.64 23.76 -17.01
CA TYR A 186 -0.24 24.69 -15.94
C TYR A 186 0.40 23.96 -14.75
N ALA A 187 -0.19 22.84 -14.31
CA ALA A 187 0.35 22.03 -13.22
C ALA A 187 1.75 21.46 -13.54
N LYS A 188 2.04 21.21 -14.81
CA LYS A 188 3.36 20.78 -15.31
C LYS A 188 4.34 21.94 -15.51
N GLY A 189 3.92 23.18 -15.31
CA GLY A 189 4.73 24.38 -15.56
C GLY A 189 4.94 24.68 -17.05
N LEU A 190 4.10 24.13 -17.94
CA LEU A 190 4.16 24.37 -19.38
C LEU A 190 3.43 25.67 -19.80
N LEU A 191 2.56 26.18 -18.94
CA LEU A 191 1.86 27.46 -19.11
C LEU A 191 2.25 28.42 -18.01
N THR A 192 2.45 29.68 -18.38
CA THR A 192 2.47 30.79 -17.41
C THR A 192 1.06 31.05 -16.87
N ALA A 193 0.95 31.73 -15.72
CA ALA A 193 -0.36 32.10 -15.15
C ALA A 193 -1.21 32.95 -16.11
N ALA A 194 -0.57 33.84 -16.89
CA ALA A 194 -1.26 34.67 -17.87
C ALA A 194 -1.82 33.84 -19.04
N GLU A 195 -1.04 32.89 -19.57
CA GLU A 195 -1.49 31.99 -20.65
C GLU A 195 -2.58 31.01 -20.17
N TYR A 196 -2.51 30.57 -18.91
CA TYR A 196 -3.54 29.76 -18.28
C TYR A 196 -4.88 30.52 -18.21
N GLU A 197 -4.87 31.76 -17.72
CA GLU A 197 -6.09 32.58 -17.63
C GLU A 197 -6.66 32.96 -19.00
N ASP A 198 -5.82 33.12 -20.02
CA ASP A 198 -6.28 33.34 -21.40
C ASP A 198 -6.95 32.09 -21.99
N ARG A 199 -6.35 30.90 -21.81
CA ARG A 199 -6.95 29.62 -22.19
C ARG A 199 -8.23 29.30 -21.41
N LYS A 200 -8.28 29.64 -20.13
CA LYS A 200 -9.47 29.50 -19.28
C LYS A 200 -10.61 30.38 -19.79
N ARG A 201 -10.31 31.62 -20.18
CA ARG A 201 -11.29 32.55 -20.76
C ARG A 201 -11.80 32.09 -22.13
N SER A 202 -10.92 31.64 -23.03
CA SER A 202 -11.36 31.16 -24.35
C SER A 202 -12.28 29.94 -24.27
N ALA A 203 -12.06 29.04 -23.32
CA ALA A 203 -12.92 27.89 -23.05
C ALA A 203 -14.30 28.25 -22.45
N THR A 204 -14.41 29.40 -21.77
CA THR A 204 -15.62 29.80 -21.04
C THR A 204 -16.44 30.92 -21.71
N PHE A 205 -15.85 31.76 -22.57
CA PHE A 205 -16.47 33.00 -23.06
C PHE A 205 -16.63 33.14 -24.58
N THR A 206 -16.16 32.18 -25.40
CA THR A 206 -16.40 32.27 -26.86
C THR A 206 -17.80 31.71 -27.20
N GLY A 207 -18.79 32.59 -27.28
CA GLY A 207 -20.16 32.30 -27.69
C GLY A 207 -20.83 33.60 -28.14
#